data_AF-A0A956IT74-F1
#
_entry.id   AF-A0A956IT74-F1
#
_cell.length_a   1.000
_cell.length_b   1.000
_cell.length_c   1.000
_cell.angle_alpha   90.00
_cell.angle_beta   90.00
_cell.angle_gamma   90.00
#
_symmetry.space_group_name_H-M   'P 1'
#
loop_
_entity.id
_entity.type
_entity.pdbx_description
1 polymer ?
#
loop_
_entity_poly.entity_id
_entity_poly.type
_entity_poly.pdbx_seq_one_letter_code
_entity_poly.pdbx_strand_id
1 'polypeptide(L)'
;MPSRREPPVERIHLLDAPPRAENVLDQREITIQSYQANVAFDFESLHAGLEGAWLTPQLRFGVFARRDLGSSDALHVVLGLQDELSVRTYDYDERRPLWFTWQDVIVDTVGIHYFRDEDGLLRFQTTGGGRRITEERLHEFNATFLGIPKAAVNKRHFDLALLRDLCFQRFVDQLYMIRFSDPAAKEYESIEHAQFQSRQHIDPEVERLREVRSDPQVKIESFDSDIQIRGDDLAEPIQVRFFLRGLSGSLRLRFPKINYKKPPTTDEEQVRVFYSLVDVTVSSILDADYYTQQRRSLEELEKLNPNLGLFPDLVDLTPYRDVLTSAEARKEFMTGLNVGAHSTQWRPHLWALDELVAADAVAADVAERVAERARSEAGPTVRLLAACQDDAKMHQVGAVVAKGLSGTLQTIPAEMRAHVESALLAWALDREDRWDVDPETDEIRVSDLRWQLDDLAADRWPEVIWKVATSLDARLQEGKEDAGGLLA
;
A
#
# COMPACT_ATOMS: atom_id res chain seq x y z
N MET A 1 34.68 -6.76 60.82
CA MET A 1 35.35 -6.96 59.51
C MET A 1 36.52 -7.92 59.69
N PRO A 2 36.89 -8.77 58.73
CA PRO A 2 36.60 -8.77 57.28
C PRO A 2 35.90 -10.07 56.79
N SER A 3 35.39 -10.30 55.57
CA SER A 3 34.97 -9.49 54.40
C SER A 3 34.35 -10.45 53.35
N ARG A 4 33.25 -10.04 52.68
CA ARG A 4 32.84 -10.29 51.27
C ARG A 4 32.84 -11.74 50.72
N ARG A 5 31.82 -12.23 50.01
CA ARG A 5 31.05 -11.61 48.91
C ARG A 5 29.64 -12.22 48.86
N GLU A 6 28.63 -11.39 48.67
CA GLU A 6 27.37 -11.83 48.03
C GLU A 6 27.67 -12.16 46.55
N PRO A 7 27.06 -13.19 45.95
CA PRO A 7 26.50 -13.04 44.61
C PRO A 7 25.10 -12.44 44.73
N PRO A 8 24.68 -11.60 43.77
CA PRO A 8 23.45 -10.84 43.87
C PRO A 8 22.23 -11.76 43.74
N VAL A 9 21.15 -11.35 44.39
CA VAL A 9 19.75 -11.83 44.19
C VAL A 9 19.22 -11.38 42.81
N GLU A 10 20.09 -11.10 41.85
CA GLU A 10 19.74 -10.83 40.47
C GLU A 10 19.55 -12.17 39.76
N ARG A 11 18.27 -12.57 39.70
CA ARG A 11 17.62 -13.28 38.60
C ARG A 11 18.31 -14.57 38.13
N ILE A 12 17.61 -15.70 38.34
CA ILE A 12 17.67 -16.98 37.59
C ILE A 12 18.00 -18.18 38.50
N HIS A 13 17.06 -19.13 38.59
CA HIS A 13 17.35 -20.54 38.81
C HIS A 13 16.99 -21.29 37.52
N LEU A 14 17.94 -22.06 37.01
CA LEU A 14 17.84 -22.82 35.76
C LEU A 14 16.71 -23.85 35.83
N LEU A 15 15.90 -23.87 34.77
CA LEU A 15 15.23 -25.09 34.33
C LEU A 15 16.21 -25.88 33.46
N ASP A 16 16.43 -27.18 33.73
CA ASP A 16 17.25 -28.08 32.90
C ASP A 16 16.69 -28.27 31.47
N ALA A 17 15.47 -27.80 31.22
CA ALA A 17 14.92 -27.60 29.90
C ALA A 17 14.25 -26.23 29.87
N PRO A 18 14.53 -25.36 28.87
CA PRO A 18 13.82 -24.10 28.74
C PRO A 18 12.30 -24.36 28.75
N PRO A 19 11.48 -23.49 29.38
CA PRO A 19 10.03 -23.55 29.17
C PRO A 19 9.84 -23.60 27.66
N ARG A 20 9.03 -24.56 27.15
CA ARG A 20 8.89 -24.84 25.72
C ARG A 20 8.94 -23.52 24.99
N ALA A 21 10.06 -23.27 24.31
CA ALA A 21 10.13 -22.13 23.44
C ALA A 21 9.02 -22.42 22.45
N GLU A 22 7.91 -21.68 22.54
CA GLU A 22 7.02 -21.50 21.40
C GLU A 22 7.88 -20.74 20.40
N ASN A 23 8.83 -21.46 19.80
CA ASN A 23 9.62 -21.02 18.70
C ASN A 23 8.60 -20.54 17.67
N VAL A 24 8.90 -19.48 16.94
CA VAL A 24 8.10 -19.07 15.77
C VAL A 24 7.80 -20.28 14.85
N LEU A 25 8.66 -21.31 14.88
CA LEU A 25 8.51 -22.63 14.23
C LEU A 25 7.40 -23.57 14.75
N ASP A 26 6.89 -23.38 15.97
CA ASP A 26 5.74 -24.13 16.50
C ASP A 26 4.40 -23.47 16.13
N GLN A 27 4.42 -22.28 15.48
CA GLN A 27 3.24 -21.70 14.83
C GLN A 27 2.87 -22.54 13.60
N ARG A 28 2.03 -23.54 13.83
CA ARG A 28 1.53 -24.44 12.78
C ARG A 28 0.58 -23.77 11.82
N GLU A 29 0.08 -22.56 12.10
CA GLU A 29 -0.96 -21.90 11.32
C GLU A 29 -0.62 -20.42 11.14
N ILE A 30 -0.50 -19.98 9.89
CA ILE A 30 -0.21 -18.59 9.49
C ILE A 30 -1.38 -18.08 8.68
N THR A 31 -1.84 -16.87 8.96
CA THR A 31 -2.82 -16.16 8.13
C THR A 31 -2.10 -15.07 7.35
N ILE A 32 -2.38 -15.04 6.05
CA ILE A 32 -1.93 -14.04 5.09
C ILE A 32 -3.13 -13.18 4.74
N GLN A 33 -2.92 -11.87 4.81
CA GLN A 33 -3.91 -10.87 4.48
C GLN A 33 -3.30 -9.79 3.59
N SER A 34 -4.01 -9.41 2.54
CA SER A 34 -3.62 -8.36 1.61
C SER A 34 -4.39 -7.07 1.88
N TYR A 35 -3.68 -5.95 1.84
CA TYR A 35 -4.21 -4.61 2.02
C TYR A 35 -3.75 -3.71 0.86
N GLN A 36 -4.60 -2.76 0.52
CA GLN A 36 -4.29 -1.69 -0.42
C GLN A 36 -4.49 -0.37 0.30
N ALA A 37 -3.55 0.57 0.10
CA ALA A 37 -3.66 1.90 0.62
C ALA A 37 -3.80 2.92 -0.51
N ASN A 38 -4.58 3.97 -0.29
CA ASN A 38 -4.75 5.07 -1.25
C ASN A 38 -3.68 6.16 -1.08
N VAL A 39 -2.46 5.74 -0.75
CA VAL A 39 -1.29 6.61 -0.62
C VAL A 39 -0.21 6.10 -1.57
N ALA A 40 0.58 7.02 -2.12
CA ALA A 40 1.69 6.67 -3.01
C ALA A 40 2.72 5.79 -2.29
N PHE A 41 3.35 4.87 -3.02
CA PHE A 41 4.49 4.13 -2.49
C PHE A 41 5.75 5.01 -2.51
N ASP A 42 6.20 5.41 -1.33
CA ASP A 42 7.45 6.15 -1.11
C ASP A 42 8.46 5.28 -0.33
N PHE A 43 9.45 4.75 -1.04
CA PHE A 43 10.46 3.88 -0.45
C PHE A 43 11.25 4.56 0.67
N GLU A 44 11.68 5.81 0.46
CA GLU A 44 12.56 6.52 1.39
C GLU A 44 11.80 6.85 2.68
N SER A 45 10.56 7.33 2.57
CA SER A 45 9.72 7.61 3.74
C SER A 45 9.40 6.34 4.52
N LEU A 46 9.04 5.24 3.84
CA LEU A 46 8.77 3.96 4.50
C LEU A 46 10.04 3.39 5.15
N HIS A 47 11.18 3.44 4.45
CA HIS A 47 12.46 2.98 4.96
C HIS A 47 12.84 3.75 6.22
N ALA A 48 12.82 5.08 6.18
CA ALA A 48 13.15 5.93 7.31
C ALA A 48 12.21 5.69 8.51
N GLY A 49 10.90 5.52 8.24
CA GLY A 49 9.92 5.19 9.27
C GLY A 49 10.19 3.86 9.95
N LEU A 50 10.55 2.83 9.18
CA LEU A 50 10.91 1.50 9.71
C LEU A 50 12.23 1.52 10.50
N GLU A 51 13.24 2.27 10.04
CA GLU A 51 14.48 2.47 10.80
C GLU A 51 14.26 3.23 12.11
N GLY A 52 13.25 4.11 12.17
CA GLY A 52 12.84 4.75 13.42
C GLY A 52 12.04 3.85 14.37
N ALA A 53 11.61 2.68 13.90
CA ALA A 53 10.62 1.83 14.59
C ALA A 53 11.20 0.49 15.07
N TRP A 54 12.53 0.38 15.20
CA TRP A 54 13.17 -0.80 15.79
C TRP A 54 12.64 -1.09 17.19
N LEU A 55 12.42 -2.37 17.45
CA LEU A 55 11.92 -2.85 18.73
C LEU A 55 12.88 -2.49 19.86
N THR A 56 12.34 -1.87 20.92
CA THR A 56 13.09 -1.47 22.11
C THR A 56 12.24 -1.73 23.35
N PRO A 57 12.81 -1.77 24.57
CA PRO A 57 12.02 -1.95 25.78
C PRO A 57 10.91 -0.89 25.97
N GLN A 58 11.08 0.30 25.38
CA GLN A 58 10.07 1.37 25.36
C GLN A 58 9.07 1.18 24.22
N LEU A 59 9.54 0.77 23.03
CA LEU A 59 8.70 0.43 21.89
C LEU A 59 8.44 -1.08 21.84
N ARG A 60 7.42 -1.52 22.58
CA ARG A 60 7.08 -2.94 22.73
C ARG A 60 6.47 -3.59 21.48
N PHE A 61 6.13 -2.82 20.45
CA PHE A 61 5.71 -3.34 19.15
C PHE A 61 6.46 -2.59 18.06
N GLY A 62 7.37 -3.28 17.39
CA GLY A 62 8.32 -2.65 16.48
C GLY A 62 9.04 -3.66 15.59
N VAL A 63 9.95 -3.17 14.75
CA VAL A 63 10.74 -3.98 13.83
C VAL A 63 11.66 -4.90 14.63
N PHE A 64 11.51 -6.21 14.44
CA PHE A 64 12.31 -7.26 15.06
C PHE A 64 13.38 -7.80 14.10
N ALA A 65 13.01 -7.97 12.83
CA ALA A 65 13.94 -8.40 11.79
C ALA A 65 13.58 -7.73 10.47
N ARG A 66 14.56 -7.62 9.57
CA ARG A 66 14.39 -7.06 8.23
C ARG A 66 15.06 -7.96 7.21
N ARG A 67 14.44 -8.07 6.03
CA ARG A 67 15.02 -8.74 4.88
C ARG A 67 15.29 -7.71 3.80
N ASP A 68 16.56 -7.56 3.42
CA ASP A 68 16.90 -6.78 2.23
C ASP A 68 16.47 -7.55 0.99
N LEU A 69 15.60 -6.89 0.20
CA LEU A 69 15.14 -7.38 -1.09
C LEU A 69 16.00 -6.85 -2.25
N GLY A 70 16.88 -5.87 -1.99
CA GLY A 70 17.76 -5.27 -2.99
C GLY A 70 17.04 -4.42 -4.05
N SER A 71 15.74 -4.17 -3.89
CA SER A 71 14.92 -3.32 -4.75
C SER A 71 14.37 -2.12 -3.98
N SER A 72 14.19 -1.00 -4.68
CA SER A 72 13.52 0.19 -4.15
C SER A 72 11.99 0.12 -4.26
N ASP A 73 11.43 -0.97 -4.79
CA ASP A 73 9.98 -1.13 -5.01
C ASP A 73 9.30 -1.96 -3.93
N ALA A 74 10.07 -2.48 -2.96
CA ALA A 74 9.53 -3.33 -1.90
C ALA A 74 10.37 -3.29 -0.61
N LEU A 75 9.70 -3.54 0.51
CA LEU A 75 10.26 -3.62 1.85
C LEU A 75 9.65 -4.82 2.57
N HIS A 76 10.49 -5.72 3.10
CA HIS A 76 10.03 -6.84 3.91
C HIS A 76 10.62 -6.74 5.33
N VAL A 77 9.73 -6.60 6.31
CA VAL A 77 10.05 -6.54 7.73
C VAL A 77 9.27 -7.58 8.51
N VAL A 78 9.79 -7.97 9.65
CA VAL A 78 9.07 -8.74 10.66
C VAL A 78 8.94 -7.87 11.89
N LEU A 79 7.70 -7.60 12.29
CA LEU A 79 7.40 -6.91 13.53
C LEU A 79 7.28 -7.93 14.67
N GLY A 80 7.84 -7.59 15.82
CA GLY A 80 7.75 -8.36 17.05
C GLY A 80 6.91 -7.65 18.09
N LEU A 81 6.16 -8.40 18.89
CA LEU A 81 5.49 -7.92 20.08
C LEU A 81 6.24 -8.41 21.33
N GLN A 82 6.72 -7.47 22.14
CA GLN A 82 7.27 -7.73 23.47
C GLN A 82 6.18 -7.72 24.53
N ASP A 83 6.18 -8.74 25.36
CA ASP A 83 5.28 -8.87 26.50
C ASP A 83 5.93 -9.69 27.62
N GLU A 84 5.20 -9.84 28.72
CA GLU A 84 5.61 -10.70 29.82
C GLU A 84 5.22 -12.17 29.55
N LEU A 85 6.20 -13.07 29.73
CA LEU A 85 5.96 -14.51 29.76
C LEU A 85 6.05 -15.00 31.21
N SER A 86 4.94 -15.54 31.71
CA SER A 86 4.83 -16.09 33.06
C SER A 86 4.66 -17.61 33.01
N VAL A 87 5.54 -18.36 33.67
CA VAL A 87 5.44 -19.82 33.83
C VAL A 87 5.23 -20.15 35.30
N ARG A 88 4.16 -20.91 35.56
CA ARG A 88 3.88 -21.46 36.89
C ARG A 88 4.42 -22.88 36.96
N THR A 89 5.25 -23.15 37.95
CA THR A 89 5.67 -24.51 38.29
C THR A 89 5.28 -24.81 39.73
N TYR A 90 5.36 -26.08 40.13
CA TYR A 90 5.07 -26.50 41.49
C TYR A 90 6.28 -27.21 42.06
N ASP A 91 6.80 -26.66 43.15
CA ASP A 91 7.84 -27.29 43.95
C ASP A 91 7.17 -28.35 44.82
N TYR A 92 7.37 -29.62 44.46
CA TYR A 92 6.76 -30.75 45.17
C TYR A 92 7.43 -31.04 46.51
N ASP A 93 8.69 -30.68 46.67
CA ASP A 93 9.46 -30.90 47.90
C ASP A 93 9.06 -29.86 48.97
N GLU A 94 8.96 -28.58 48.58
CA GLU A 94 8.50 -27.52 49.48
C GLU A 94 6.99 -27.27 49.46
N ARG A 95 6.25 -28.01 48.62
CA ARG A 95 4.78 -27.93 48.44
C ARG A 95 4.29 -26.49 48.20
N ARG A 96 4.99 -25.74 47.37
CA ARG A 96 4.66 -24.35 47.05
C ARG A 96 4.62 -24.11 45.55
N PRO A 97 3.74 -23.21 45.06
CA PRO A 97 3.80 -22.76 43.69
C PRO A 97 5.02 -21.83 43.51
N LEU A 98 5.77 -22.04 42.43
CA LEU A 98 6.81 -21.14 41.96
C LEU A 98 6.31 -20.38 40.73
N TRP A 99 6.71 -19.12 40.64
CA TRP A 99 6.36 -18.23 39.54
C TRP A 99 7.65 -17.70 38.93
N PHE A 100 7.83 -17.94 37.63
CA PHE A 100 8.92 -17.39 36.86
C PHE A 100 8.35 -16.44 35.82
N THR A 101 8.85 -15.21 35.80
CA THR A 101 8.39 -14.17 34.90
C THR A 101 9.58 -13.64 34.11
N TRP A 102 9.48 -13.67 32.79
CA TRP A 102 10.43 -13.02 31.90
C TRP A 102 9.77 -11.80 31.29
N GLN A 103 10.47 -10.67 31.33
CA GLN A 103 10.03 -9.41 30.74
C GLN A 103 10.66 -9.22 29.36
N ASP A 104 10.00 -8.43 28.54
CA ASP A 104 10.46 -8.01 27.21
C ASP A 104 10.75 -9.19 26.26
N VAL A 105 10.00 -10.29 26.41
CA VAL A 105 10.09 -11.48 25.56
C VAL A 105 9.23 -11.28 24.31
N ILE A 106 9.73 -11.69 23.14
CA ILE A 106 8.93 -11.73 21.91
C ILE A 106 7.85 -12.80 22.05
N VAL A 107 6.59 -12.38 22.16
CA VAL A 107 5.44 -13.30 22.34
C VAL A 107 4.66 -13.57 21.06
N ASP A 108 4.78 -12.69 20.05
CA ASP A 108 4.14 -12.85 18.74
C ASP A 108 4.96 -12.10 17.68
N THR A 109 4.93 -12.60 16.44
CA THR A 109 5.55 -11.96 15.27
C THR A 109 4.59 -11.88 14.09
N VAL A 110 4.80 -10.89 13.23
CA VAL A 110 4.09 -10.72 11.96
C VAL A 110 5.08 -10.23 10.90
N GLY A 111 5.18 -10.95 9.79
CA GLY A 111 5.87 -10.47 8.60
C GLY A 111 4.98 -9.48 7.87
N ILE A 112 5.58 -8.41 7.33
CA ILE A 112 4.91 -7.44 6.50
C ILE A 112 5.76 -7.17 5.28
N HIS A 113 5.15 -7.37 4.11
CA HIS A 113 5.74 -7.06 2.83
C HIS A 113 5.00 -5.85 2.24
N TYR A 114 5.64 -4.68 2.27
CA TYR A 114 5.17 -3.47 1.60
C TYR A 114 5.75 -3.42 0.19
N PHE A 115 4.94 -3.09 -0.81
CA PHE A 115 5.39 -3.02 -2.19
C PHE A 115 4.57 -2.03 -3.00
N ARG A 116 5.18 -1.51 -4.06
CA ARG A 116 4.53 -0.66 -5.06
C ARG A 116 3.66 -1.50 -5.97
N ASP A 117 2.42 -1.08 -6.20
CA ASP A 117 1.55 -1.69 -7.20
C ASP A 117 1.70 -1.08 -8.60
N GLU A 118 0.95 -1.62 -9.56
CA GLU A 118 0.96 -1.16 -10.96
C GLU A 118 0.52 0.31 -11.10
N ASP A 119 -0.31 0.81 -10.19
CA ASP A 119 -0.77 2.20 -10.14
C ASP A 119 0.20 3.10 -9.33
N GLY A 120 1.33 2.58 -8.85
CA GLY A 120 2.31 3.32 -8.03
C GLY A 120 1.88 3.52 -6.57
N LEU A 121 0.78 2.89 -6.14
CA LEU A 121 0.23 2.99 -4.80
C LEU A 121 0.82 1.94 -3.86
N LEU A 122 0.75 2.24 -2.56
CA LEU A 122 1.20 1.33 -1.52
C LEU A 122 0.25 0.14 -1.37
N ARG A 123 0.78 -1.06 -1.59
CA ARG A 123 0.16 -2.32 -1.15
C ARG A 123 1.00 -2.95 -0.07
N PHE A 124 0.36 -3.69 0.81
CA PHE A 124 1.10 -4.52 1.75
C PHE A 124 0.38 -5.81 2.10
N GLN A 125 1.18 -6.85 2.33
CA GLN A 125 0.71 -8.17 2.76
C GLN A 125 1.25 -8.45 4.15
N THR A 126 0.38 -8.88 5.06
CA THR A 126 0.76 -9.30 6.40
C THR A 126 0.73 -10.81 6.49
N THR A 127 1.78 -11.41 7.04
CA THR A 127 1.93 -12.84 7.29
C THR A 127 2.08 -13.06 8.79
N GLY A 128 1.06 -13.59 9.48
CA GLY A 128 1.10 -13.70 10.94
C GLY A 128 0.31 -14.88 11.48
N GLY A 129 0.85 -15.52 12.53
CA GLY A 129 0.21 -16.63 13.25
C GLY A 129 -0.26 -16.27 14.67
N GLY A 130 0.05 -15.06 15.15
CA GLY A 130 -0.22 -14.62 16.51
C GLY A 130 -1.66 -14.15 16.75
N ARG A 131 -2.18 -14.36 17.97
CA ARG A 131 -3.51 -13.85 18.37
C ARG A 131 -3.46 -12.45 18.97
N ARG A 132 -2.27 -11.97 19.38
CA ARG A 132 -2.13 -10.72 20.14
C ARG A 132 -1.87 -9.50 19.25
N ILE A 133 -1.38 -9.70 18.03
CA ILE A 133 -1.20 -8.62 17.05
C ILE A 133 -2.50 -8.46 16.26
N THR A 134 -3.30 -7.47 16.63
CA THR A 134 -4.58 -7.15 15.98
C THR A 134 -4.39 -6.25 14.77
N GLU A 135 -5.39 -6.22 13.86
CA GLU A 135 -5.42 -5.27 12.73
C GLU A 135 -5.32 -3.82 13.22
N GLU A 136 -5.99 -3.48 14.32
CA GLU A 136 -5.92 -2.14 14.92
C GLU A 136 -4.49 -1.76 15.31
N ARG A 137 -3.74 -2.67 15.95
CA ARG A 137 -2.35 -2.43 16.34
C ARG A 137 -1.43 -2.27 15.13
N LEU A 138 -1.67 -3.03 14.06
CA LEU A 138 -0.97 -2.88 12.79
C LEU A 138 -1.27 -1.53 12.14
N HIS A 139 -2.53 -1.10 12.12
CA HIS A 139 -2.91 0.22 11.60
C HIS A 139 -2.34 1.36 12.43
N GLU A 140 -2.22 1.21 13.75
CA GLU A 140 -1.55 2.18 14.62
C GLU A 140 -0.06 2.29 14.35
N PHE A 141 0.61 1.15 14.18
CA PHE A 141 2.02 1.12 13.81
C PHE A 141 2.24 1.83 12.47
N ASN A 142 1.46 1.47 11.45
CA ASN A 142 1.55 2.09 10.12
C ASN A 142 1.27 3.60 10.15
N ALA A 143 0.26 4.04 10.91
CA ALA A 143 -0.05 5.46 11.04
C ALA A 143 1.03 6.24 11.79
N THR A 144 1.58 5.66 12.85
CA THR A 144 2.53 6.34 13.74
C THR A 144 3.92 6.45 13.12
N PHE A 145 4.41 5.35 12.53
CA PHE A 145 5.80 5.26 12.06
C PHE A 145 5.94 5.49 10.56
N LEU A 146 4.92 5.14 9.78
CA LEU A 146 4.97 5.18 8.31
C LEU A 146 4.10 6.30 7.73
N GLY A 147 3.39 7.04 8.57
CA GLY A 147 2.49 8.12 8.13
C GLY A 147 1.28 7.64 7.32
N ILE A 148 0.97 6.34 7.32
CA ILE A 148 -0.14 5.78 6.52
C ILE A 148 -1.44 5.92 7.33
N PRO A 149 -2.40 6.78 6.92
CA PRO A 149 -3.61 7.00 7.71
C PRO A 149 -4.46 5.73 7.79
N LYS A 150 -5.02 5.43 8.96
CA LYS A 150 -5.89 4.24 9.15
C LYS A 150 -7.03 4.20 8.13
N ALA A 151 -7.64 5.35 7.84
CA ALA A 151 -8.74 5.47 6.88
C ALA A 151 -8.33 5.27 5.41
N ALA A 152 -7.04 5.37 5.10
CA ALA A 152 -6.53 5.18 3.74
C ALA A 152 -6.27 3.70 3.41
N VAL A 153 -6.40 2.79 4.38
CA VAL A 153 -6.08 1.37 4.23
C VAL A 153 -7.34 0.53 4.11
N ASN A 154 -7.46 -0.20 3.00
CA ASN A 154 -8.55 -1.11 2.73
C ASN A 154 -8.06 -2.57 2.67
N LYS A 155 -8.79 -3.45 3.34
CA LYS A 155 -8.56 -4.88 3.29
C LYS A 155 -9.07 -5.44 1.96
N ARG A 156 -8.21 -6.11 1.18
CA ARG A 156 -8.61 -6.70 -0.11
C ARG A 156 -9.37 -8.01 0.10
N HIS A 157 -10.33 -8.26 -0.77
CA HIS A 157 -11.15 -9.48 -0.80
C HIS A 157 -10.78 -10.28 -2.05
N PHE A 158 -10.98 -11.60 -2.09
CA PHE A 158 -10.75 -12.34 -3.35
C PHE A 158 -11.90 -12.15 -4.32
N ASP A 159 -11.58 -12.03 -5.61
CA ASP A 159 -12.57 -12.14 -6.66
C ASP A 159 -13.09 -13.58 -6.70
N LEU A 160 -14.38 -13.76 -6.45
CA LEU A 160 -14.99 -15.09 -6.33
C LEU A 160 -14.98 -15.86 -7.67
N ALA A 161 -14.94 -15.17 -8.81
CA ALA A 161 -14.81 -15.81 -10.11
C ALA A 161 -13.37 -16.28 -10.35
N LEU A 162 -12.38 -15.44 -10.08
CA LEU A 162 -10.97 -15.86 -10.17
C LEU A 162 -10.63 -16.96 -9.17
N LEU A 163 -11.21 -16.91 -7.97
CA LEU A 163 -11.05 -17.95 -6.94
C LEU A 163 -11.68 -19.28 -7.36
N ARG A 164 -12.82 -19.24 -8.05
CA ARG A 164 -13.46 -20.43 -8.63
C ARG A 164 -12.55 -21.09 -9.66
N ASP A 165 -11.97 -20.30 -10.54
CA ASP A 165 -11.05 -20.80 -11.56
C ASP A 165 -9.80 -21.39 -10.94
N LEU A 166 -9.20 -20.73 -9.94
CA LEU A 166 -8.07 -21.27 -9.18
C LEU A 166 -8.41 -22.63 -8.54
N CYS A 167 -9.57 -22.72 -7.89
CA CYS A 167 -10.03 -23.95 -7.22
C CYS A 167 -10.16 -25.11 -8.21
N PHE A 168 -10.90 -24.93 -9.32
CA PHE A 168 -11.23 -26.01 -10.23
C PHE A 168 -10.17 -26.31 -11.28
N GLN A 169 -9.33 -25.36 -11.64
CA GLN A 169 -8.27 -25.58 -12.64
C GLN A 169 -7.01 -26.19 -12.02
N ARG A 170 -6.68 -25.80 -10.77
CA ARG A 170 -5.39 -26.14 -10.16
C ARG A 170 -5.48 -27.12 -9.01
N PHE A 171 -6.52 -27.01 -8.18
CA PHE A 171 -6.57 -27.73 -6.90
C PHE A 171 -7.64 -28.82 -6.84
N VAL A 172 -8.40 -29.04 -7.91
CA VAL A 172 -9.58 -29.92 -7.95
C VAL A 172 -9.31 -31.33 -7.41
N ASP A 173 -8.14 -31.89 -7.70
CA ASP A 173 -7.76 -33.24 -7.29
C ASP A 173 -7.33 -33.34 -5.82
N GLN A 174 -7.13 -32.21 -5.13
CA GLN A 174 -6.58 -32.13 -3.77
C GLN A 174 -7.52 -31.37 -2.83
N LEU A 175 -8.82 -31.27 -3.15
CA LEU A 175 -9.78 -30.54 -2.33
C LEU A 175 -10.23 -31.38 -1.13
N TYR A 176 -10.13 -30.81 0.08
CA TYR A 176 -10.75 -31.38 1.29
C TYR A 176 -12.13 -30.80 1.55
N MET A 177 -12.32 -29.54 1.17
CA MET A 177 -13.56 -28.82 1.39
C MET A 177 -13.75 -27.73 0.34
N ILE A 178 -15.00 -27.54 -0.11
CA ILE A 178 -15.42 -26.44 -0.97
C ILE A 178 -16.74 -25.91 -0.43
N ARG A 179 -16.88 -24.59 -0.37
CA ARG A 179 -18.10 -23.89 0.03
C ARG A 179 -18.51 -22.89 -1.03
N PHE A 180 -19.80 -22.85 -1.35
CA PHE A 180 -20.37 -21.99 -2.39
C PHE A 180 -21.24 -20.88 -1.80
N SER A 181 -21.36 -19.76 -2.50
CA SER A 181 -22.24 -18.65 -2.10
C SER A 181 -23.64 -18.84 -2.69
N ASP A 182 -24.66 -18.56 -1.88
CA ASP A 182 -26.08 -18.44 -2.28
C ASP A 182 -26.71 -19.66 -2.98
N PRO A 183 -27.28 -20.62 -2.22
CA PRO A 183 -27.98 -21.78 -2.76
C PRO A 183 -29.42 -21.48 -3.22
N ALA A 184 -29.83 -20.22 -3.43
CA ALA A 184 -31.25 -19.89 -3.68
C ALA A 184 -31.78 -20.26 -5.08
N ALA A 185 -30.97 -20.82 -5.97
CA ALA A 185 -31.51 -21.50 -7.16
C ALA A 185 -32.25 -22.77 -6.72
N LYS A 186 -33.47 -22.98 -7.24
CA LYS A 186 -34.36 -24.11 -6.89
C LYS A 186 -33.72 -25.50 -6.98
N GLU A 187 -32.57 -25.61 -7.64
CA GLU A 187 -31.77 -26.81 -7.83
C GLU A 187 -30.94 -27.21 -6.59
N TYR A 188 -30.80 -26.31 -5.60
CA TYR A 188 -29.94 -26.51 -4.41
C TYR A 188 -30.73 -26.73 -3.10
N GLU A 189 -32.08 -26.83 -3.14
CA GLU A 189 -32.97 -26.98 -1.95
C GLU A 189 -32.70 -28.23 -1.08
N SER A 190 -31.88 -29.19 -1.53
CA SER A 190 -31.56 -30.41 -0.78
C SER A 190 -30.24 -30.38 0.01
N ILE A 191 -29.47 -29.31 -0.08
CA ILE A 191 -28.20 -29.19 0.64
C ILE A 191 -28.43 -28.24 1.81
N GLU A 192 -28.49 -28.78 3.04
CA GLU A 192 -28.32 -27.95 4.23
C GLU A 192 -26.92 -27.33 4.18
N HIS A 193 -26.85 -26.14 3.59
CA HIS A 193 -25.67 -25.28 3.42
C HIS A 193 -24.65 -25.81 2.38
N ALA A 194 -24.51 -25.10 1.26
CA ALA A 194 -23.71 -25.47 0.08
C ALA A 194 -22.21 -25.73 0.36
N GLN A 195 -21.89 -26.90 0.91
CA GLN A 195 -20.55 -27.31 1.31
C GLN A 195 -20.30 -28.78 0.93
N PHE A 196 -19.18 -29.04 0.25
CA PHE A 196 -18.64 -30.39 0.04
C PHE A 196 -17.46 -30.57 0.98
N GLN A 197 -17.39 -31.69 1.69
CA GLN A 197 -16.29 -31.98 2.61
C GLN A 197 -15.96 -33.47 2.62
N SER A 198 -14.67 -33.79 2.60
CA SER A 198 -14.15 -35.15 2.74
C SER A 198 -13.11 -35.21 3.86
N ARG A 199 -12.93 -36.39 4.45
CA ARG A 199 -11.81 -36.66 5.38
C ARG A 199 -10.49 -36.87 4.62
N GLN A 200 -10.59 -37.30 3.36
CA GLN A 200 -9.50 -37.40 2.39
C GLN A 200 -9.73 -36.31 1.34
N HIS A 201 -9.25 -36.51 0.12
CA HIS A 201 -9.65 -35.65 -1.00
C HIS A 201 -11.08 -35.95 -1.45
N ILE A 202 -11.76 -34.93 -1.95
CA ILE A 202 -13.04 -35.03 -2.64
C ILE A 202 -12.76 -35.66 -4.00
N ASP A 203 -13.53 -36.68 -4.37
CA ASP A 203 -13.42 -37.26 -5.71
C ASP A 203 -13.93 -36.24 -6.75
N PRO A 204 -13.09 -35.77 -7.68
CA PRO A 204 -13.45 -34.76 -8.67
C PRO A 204 -14.52 -35.26 -9.65
N GLU A 205 -14.70 -36.58 -9.77
CA GLU A 205 -15.61 -37.23 -10.71
C GLU A 205 -17.02 -37.47 -10.14
N VAL A 206 -17.27 -37.06 -8.89
CA VAL A 206 -18.61 -37.09 -8.30
C VAL A 206 -19.55 -36.25 -9.17
N GLU A 207 -20.64 -36.89 -9.64
CA GLU A 207 -21.62 -36.32 -10.58
C GLU A 207 -22.04 -34.90 -10.19
N ARG A 208 -22.35 -34.71 -8.90
CA ARG A 208 -22.79 -33.41 -8.38
C ARG A 208 -21.70 -32.33 -8.38
N LEU A 209 -20.43 -32.69 -8.22
CA LEU A 209 -19.32 -31.74 -8.34
C LEU A 209 -19.07 -31.38 -9.81
N ARG A 210 -19.27 -32.33 -10.74
CA ARG A 210 -19.23 -32.05 -12.19
C ARG A 210 -20.33 -31.10 -12.62
N GLU A 211 -21.56 -31.28 -12.12
CA GLU A 211 -22.69 -30.37 -12.36
C GLU A 211 -22.34 -28.94 -11.91
N VAL A 212 -21.87 -28.80 -10.66
CA VAL A 212 -21.48 -27.50 -10.09
C VAL A 212 -20.31 -26.86 -10.84
N ARG A 213 -19.32 -27.65 -11.29
CA ARG A 213 -18.20 -27.16 -12.11
C ARG A 213 -18.66 -26.67 -13.49
N SER A 214 -19.72 -27.27 -14.04
CA SER A 214 -20.26 -26.91 -15.35
C SER A 214 -21.10 -25.63 -15.33
N ASP A 215 -21.59 -25.22 -14.16
CA ASP A 215 -22.32 -23.96 -13.99
C ASP A 215 -21.33 -22.78 -13.77
N PRO A 216 -21.27 -21.79 -14.68
CA PRO A 216 -20.41 -20.62 -14.54
C PRO A 216 -20.95 -19.61 -13.50
N GLN A 217 -22.21 -19.70 -13.08
CA GLN A 217 -22.81 -18.78 -12.11
C GLN A 217 -22.47 -19.14 -10.67
N VAL A 218 -22.00 -20.36 -10.42
CA VAL A 218 -21.56 -20.81 -9.11
C VAL A 218 -20.33 -20.02 -8.67
N LYS A 219 -20.43 -19.42 -7.49
CA LYS A 219 -19.33 -18.69 -6.85
C LYS A 219 -18.81 -19.48 -5.66
N ILE A 220 -17.48 -19.62 -5.57
CA ILE A 220 -16.82 -20.31 -4.45
C ILE A 220 -16.51 -19.28 -3.36
N GLU A 221 -17.09 -19.46 -2.17
CA GLU A 221 -16.79 -18.62 -1.00
C GLU A 221 -15.47 -19.01 -0.34
N SER A 222 -15.15 -20.31 -0.32
CA SER A 222 -13.92 -20.79 0.31
C SER A 222 -13.61 -22.21 -0.10
N PHE A 223 -12.33 -22.59 -0.09
CA PHE A 223 -11.92 -23.98 -0.25
C PHE A 223 -10.64 -24.30 0.54
N ASP A 224 -10.50 -25.58 0.89
CA ASP A 224 -9.40 -26.16 1.65
C ASP A 224 -8.70 -27.21 0.78
N SER A 225 -7.39 -27.09 0.65
CA SER A 225 -6.57 -27.98 -0.17
C SER A 225 -5.16 -28.11 0.40
N ASP A 226 -4.30 -28.87 -0.26
CA ASP A 226 -2.91 -28.99 0.08
C ASP A 226 -2.01 -28.68 -1.12
N ILE A 227 -0.74 -28.41 -0.84
CA ILE A 227 0.28 -28.19 -1.85
C ILE A 227 1.61 -28.73 -1.36
N GLN A 228 2.36 -29.35 -2.27
CA GLN A 228 3.70 -29.83 -1.98
C GLN A 228 4.72 -28.72 -2.23
N ILE A 229 5.45 -28.32 -1.20
CA ILE A 229 6.47 -27.27 -1.27
C ILE A 229 7.86 -27.89 -1.21
N ARG A 230 8.73 -27.40 -2.09
CA ARG A 230 10.17 -27.66 -2.07
C ARG A 230 10.86 -26.32 -1.85
N GLY A 231 11.75 -26.27 -0.86
CA GLY A 231 12.52 -25.08 -0.52
C GLY A 231 13.99 -25.44 -0.34
N ASP A 232 14.87 -24.49 -0.61
CA ASP A 232 16.32 -24.71 -0.52
C ASP A 232 16.78 -25.06 0.89
N ASP A 233 16.10 -24.53 1.90
CA ASP A 233 16.39 -24.76 3.31
C ASP A 233 15.76 -26.04 3.88
N LEU A 234 14.82 -26.67 3.15
CA LEU A 234 14.09 -27.84 3.62
C LEU A 234 14.86 -29.14 3.37
N ALA A 235 14.94 -30.00 4.38
CA ALA A 235 15.56 -31.33 4.26
C ALA A 235 14.82 -32.23 3.27
N GLU A 236 13.49 -32.10 3.21
CA GLU A 236 12.59 -32.88 2.35
C GLU A 236 11.38 -32.02 1.93
N PRO A 237 10.69 -32.36 0.83
CA PRO A 237 9.45 -31.69 0.45
C PRO A 237 8.40 -31.84 1.55
N ILE A 238 7.69 -30.75 1.84
CA ILE A 238 6.62 -30.74 2.85
C ILE A 238 5.26 -30.57 2.19
N GLN A 239 4.22 -31.14 2.78
CA GLN A 239 2.84 -30.92 2.36
C GLN A 239 2.22 -29.86 3.27
N VAL A 240 1.92 -28.69 2.70
CA VAL A 240 1.30 -27.57 3.42
C VAL A 240 -0.18 -27.59 3.10
N ARG A 241 -1.04 -27.68 4.13
CA ARG A 241 -2.48 -27.55 3.96
C ARG A 241 -2.84 -26.07 3.98
N PHE A 242 -3.74 -25.63 3.12
CA PHE A 242 -4.15 -24.24 3.07
C PHE A 242 -5.66 -24.07 2.97
N PHE A 243 -6.15 -22.92 3.43
CA PHE A 243 -7.55 -22.56 3.38
C PHE A 243 -7.70 -21.14 2.85
N LEU A 244 -8.41 -20.98 1.74
CA LEU A 244 -8.72 -19.69 1.13
C LEU A 244 -10.15 -19.29 1.49
N ARG A 245 -10.34 -18.07 1.97
CA ARG A 245 -11.65 -17.47 2.24
C ARG A 245 -11.85 -16.25 1.38
N GLY A 246 -12.77 -16.35 0.43
CA GLY A 246 -13.06 -15.33 -0.56
C GLY A 246 -13.45 -13.99 0.04
N LEU A 247 -14.52 -14.00 0.86
CA LEU A 247 -15.08 -12.78 1.46
C LEU A 247 -14.18 -12.11 2.50
N SER A 248 -13.26 -12.83 3.15
CA SER A 248 -12.29 -12.19 4.05
C SER A 248 -10.97 -11.83 3.36
N GLY A 249 -10.76 -12.28 2.11
CA GLY A 249 -9.49 -12.11 1.40
C GLY A 249 -8.31 -12.78 2.10
N SER A 250 -8.55 -13.77 2.94
CA SER A 250 -7.50 -14.37 3.79
C SER A 250 -7.06 -15.71 3.23
N LEU A 251 -5.75 -15.92 3.12
CA LEU A 251 -5.13 -17.22 2.89
C LEU A 251 -4.56 -17.72 4.21
N ARG A 252 -4.92 -18.93 4.61
CA ARG A 252 -4.41 -19.55 5.84
C ARG A 252 -3.58 -20.76 5.48
N LEU A 253 -2.34 -20.79 5.94
CA LEU A 253 -1.40 -21.89 5.73
C LEU A 253 -1.25 -22.68 7.02
N ARG A 254 -1.20 -24.01 6.90
CA ARG A 254 -0.93 -24.93 7.98
C ARG A 254 0.31 -25.76 7.67
N PHE A 255 1.42 -25.40 8.29
CA PHE A 255 2.70 -26.08 8.10
C PHE A 255 2.75 -27.37 8.94
N PRO A 256 3.28 -28.48 8.39
CA PRO A 256 3.67 -29.64 9.18
C PRO A 256 4.91 -29.30 10.02
N LYS A 257 5.39 -30.26 10.82
CA LYS A 257 6.70 -30.11 11.47
C LYS A 257 7.78 -29.97 10.39
N ILE A 258 8.53 -28.88 10.43
CA ILE A 258 9.54 -28.56 9.43
C ILE A 258 10.89 -29.15 9.83
N ASN A 259 11.55 -29.83 8.90
CA ASN A 259 12.92 -30.32 9.04
C ASN A 259 13.81 -29.51 8.08
N TYR A 260 14.79 -28.78 8.63
CA TYR A 260 15.72 -27.98 7.84
C TYR A 260 17.01 -28.75 7.51
N LYS A 261 17.62 -28.48 6.35
CA LYS A 261 18.95 -29.02 5.99
C LYS A 261 20.02 -28.57 6.98
N LYS A 262 19.94 -27.30 7.39
CA LYS A 262 20.77 -26.69 8.41
C LYS A 262 19.83 -26.01 9.41
N PRO A 263 19.80 -26.44 10.67
CA PRO A 263 18.91 -25.82 11.66
C PRO A 263 19.36 -24.36 11.88
N PRO A 264 18.42 -23.40 11.88
CA PRO A 264 18.73 -22.01 12.21
C PRO A 264 19.30 -21.92 13.64
N THR A 265 20.28 -21.04 13.83
CA THR A 265 21.05 -20.95 15.08
C THR A 265 20.66 -19.76 15.96
N THR A 266 19.95 -18.79 15.40
CA THR A 266 19.46 -17.59 16.07
C THR A 266 17.96 -17.39 15.81
N ASP A 267 17.28 -16.67 16.70
CA ASP A 267 15.85 -16.37 16.56
C ASP A 267 15.55 -15.55 15.29
N GLU A 268 16.42 -14.60 14.95
CA GLU A 268 16.34 -13.81 13.72
C GLU A 268 16.48 -14.68 12.46
N GLU A 269 17.47 -15.58 12.44
CA GLU A 269 17.68 -16.51 11.34
C GLU A 269 16.48 -17.45 11.19
N GLN A 270 15.93 -17.94 12.30
CA GLN A 270 14.77 -18.80 12.33
C GLN A 270 13.54 -18.12 11.72
N VAL A 271 13.26 -16.89 12.15
CA VAL A 271 12.18 -16.04 11.62
C VAL A 271 12.36 -15.80 10.13
N ARG A 272 13.58 -15.41 9.71
CA ARG A 272 13.89 -15.12 8.30
C ARG A 272 13.65 -16.34 7.40
N VAL A 273 14.16 -17.50 7.78
CA VAL A 273 14.00 -18.75 7.01
C VAL A 273 12.53 -19.17 6.95
N PHE A 274 11.81 -19.07 8.07
CA PHE A 274 10.39 -19.42 8.12
C PHE A 274 9.52 -18.52 7.22
N TYR A 275 9.67 -17.19 7.33
CA TYR A 275 8.89 -16.28 6.48
C TYR A 275 9.28 -16.38 5.01
N SER A 276 10.53 -16.68 4.67
CA SER A 276 10.91 -16.99 3.29
C SER A 276 10.20 -18.25 2.77
N LEU A 277 9.99 -19.26 3.60
CA LEU A 277 9.22 -20.45 3.23
C LEU A 277 7.72 -20.13 3.05
N VAL A 278 7.18 -19.25 3.89
CA VAL A 278 5.82 -18.72 3.73
C VAL A 278 5.66 -18.04 2.38
N ASP A 279 6.57 -17.12 2.02
CA ASP A 279 6.55 -16.40 0.74
C ASP A 279 6.52 -17.38 -0.45
N VAL A 280 7.43 -18.36 -0.48
CA VAL A 280 7.46 -19.40 -1.51
C VAL A 280 6.15 -20.19 -1.58
N THR A 281 5.57 -20.49 -0.42
CA THR A 281 4.29 -21.21 -0.34
C THR A 281 3.14 -20.37 -0.90
N VAL A 282 3.08 -19.08 -0.54
CA VAL A 282 2.05 -18.15 -1.03
C VAL A 282 2.16 -18.00 -2.55
N SER A 283 3.35 -17.74 -3.10
CA SER A 283 3.55 -17.62 -4.55
C SER A 283 3.25 -18.91 -5.31
N SER A 284 3.35 -20.07 -4.65
CA SER A 284 2.96 -21.35 -5.25
C SER A 284 1.45 -21.59 -5.26
N ILE A 285 0.68 -20.87 -4.45
CA ILE A 285 -0.79 -20.96 -4.39
C ILE A 285 -1.43 -19.82 -5.21
N LEU A 286 -0.96 -18.59 -5.01
CA LEU A 286 -1.42 -17.35 -5.63
C LEU A 286 -0.32 -16.84 -6.58
N ASP A 287 -0.35 -17.26 -7.83
CA ASP A 287 0.60 -16.87 -8.88
C ASP A 287 0.16 -15.65 -9.71
N ALA A 288 -1.01 -15.09 -9.42
CA ALA A 288 -1.56 -13.88 -10.04
C ALA A 288 -2.32 -13.03 -9.00
N ASP A 289 -2.82 -11.87 -9.40
CA ASP A 289 -3.68 -11.05 -8.53
C ASP A 289 -5.13 -11.59 -8.54
N TYR A 290 -5.45 -12.42 -7.54
CA TYR A 290 -6.78 -13.02 -7.35
C TYR A 290 -7.76 -12.12 -6.57
N TYR A 291 -7.37 -10.90 -6.22
CA TYR A 291 -8.16 -10.03 -5.37
C TYR A 291 -9.13 -9.15 -6.18
N THR A 292 -10.32 -8.89 -5.62
CA THR A 292 -11.29 -7.96 -6.20
C THR A 292 -10.64 -6.61 -6.40
N GLN A 293 -10.83 -6.07 -7.60
CA GLN A 293 -10.72 -4.64 -7.84
C GLN A 293 -12.09 -4.00 -7.55
N GLN A 294 -12.62 -4.20 -6.34
CA GLN A 294 -13.90 -3.58 -5.98
C GLN A 294 -13.67 -2.08 -5.79
N ARG A 295 -13.77 -1.34 -6.89
CA ARG A 295 -13.71 0.11 -6.93
C ARG A 295 -15.15 0.61 -7.01
N ARG A 296 -15.52 1.55 -6.14
CA ARG A 296 -16.79 2.27 -6.29
C ARG A 296 -16.80 2.97 -7.66
N SER A 297 -17.95 3.12 -8.28
CA SER A 297 -18.02 3.90 -9.53
C SER A 297 -18.09 5.40 -9.23
N LEU A 298 -17.77 6.24 -10.22
CA LEU A 298 -18.00 7.69 -10.10
C LEU A 298 -19.48 7.99 -9.82
N GLU A 299 -20.41 7.26 -10.43
CA GLU A 299 -21.85 7.39 -10.20
C GLU A 299 -22.29 7.08 -8.75
N GLU A 300 -21.57 6.19 -8.06
CA GLU A 300 -21.83 5.89 -6.65
C GLU A 300 -21.36 7.02 -5.73
N LEU A 301 -20.28 7.73 -6.10
CA LEU A 301 -19.80 8.91 -5.36
C LEU A 301 -20.78 10.07 -5.42
N GLU A 302 -21.39 10.32 -6.58
CA GLU A 302 -22.38 11.38 -6.76
C GLU A 302 -23.62 11.19 -5.86
N LYS A 303 -23.96 9.94 -5.54
CA LYS A 303 -25.10 9.58 -4.66
C LYS A 303 -24.79 9.70 -3.18
N LEU A 304 -23.51 9.63 -2.79
CA LEU A 304 -23.10 9.58 -1.39
C LEU A 304 -23.14 10.94 -0.67
N ASN A 305 -23.17 12.06 -1.39
CA ASN A 305 -22.97 13.38 -0.78
C ASN A 305 -23.97 14.47 -1.23
N PRO A 306 -25.25 14.42 -0.83
CA PRO A 306 -26.21 15.50 -1.09
C PRO A 306 -25.93 16.81 -0.32
N ASN A 307 -25.02 16.81 0.67
CA ASN A 307 -24.79 17.94 1.60
C ASN A 307 -23.40 18.61 1.47
N LEU A 308 -22.68 18.40 0.38
CA LEU A 308 -21.37 19.01 0.07
C LEU A 308 -21.34 20.56 0.14
N GLY A 309 -22.50 21.22 0.13
CA GLY A 309 -22.60 22.68 0.08
C GLY A 309 -22.30 23.43 1.39
N LEU A 310 -22.28 22.77 2.56
CA LEU A 310 -22.13 23.49 3.84
C LEU A 310 -20.70 23.58 4.36
N PHE A 311 -19.88 22.55 4.14
CA PHE A 311 -18.49 22.50 4.61
C PHE A 311 -17.60 21.78 3.57
N PRO A 312 -17.36 22.40 2.40
CA PRO A 312 -16.56 21.79 1.34
C PRO A 312 -15.18 21.38 1.84
N ASP A 313 -14.55 22.13 2.75
CA ASP A 313 -13.19 21.83 3.22
C ASP A 313 -13.06 20.62 4.17
N LEU A 314 -14.17 20.07 4.66
CA LEU A 314 -14.21 18.94 5.61
C LEU A 314 -14.68 17.64 4.95
N VAL A 315 -14.71 17.60 3.62
CA VAL A 315 -15.15 16.43 2.86
C VAL A 315 -14.17 15.30 3.06
N ASP A 316 -14.70 14.12 3.41
CA ASP A 316 -13.91 12.89 3.38
C ASP A 316 -13.56 12.54 1.93
N LEU A 317 -12.27 12.64 1.60
CA LEU A 317 -11.74 12.34 0.28
C LEU A 317 -11.46 10.85 0.06
N THR A 318 -11.53 10.02 1.11
CA THR A 318 -11.30 8.57 1.03
C THR A 318 -12.08 7.90 -0.09
N PRO A 319 -13.42 8.07 -0.21
CA PRO A 319 -14.17 7.41 -1.27
C PRO A 319 -13.79 7.94 -2.67
N TYR A 320 -13.41 9.21 -2.80
CA TYR A 320 -12.97 9.77 -4.09
C TYR A 320 -11.61 9.20 -4.50
N ARG A 321 -10.67 9.06 -3.56
CA ARG A 321 -9.37 8.42 -3.79
C ARG A 321 -9.53 6.97 -4.22
N ASP A 322 -10.38 6.20 -3.53
CA ASP A 322 -10.66 4.79 -3.86
C ASP A 322 -11.00 4.62 -5.34
N VAL A 323 -11.89 5.48 -5.86
CA VAL A 323 -12.35 5.42 -7.25
C VAL A 323 -11.25 5.86 -8.22
N LEU A 324 -10.59 6.99 -7.93
CA LEU A 324 -9.58 7.57 -8.83
C LEU A 324 -8.24 6.83 -8.85
N THR A 325 -8.07 5.78 -8.03
CA THR A 325 -6.95 4.83 -8.20
C THR A 325 -6.97 4.09 -9.54
N SER A 326 -8.13 3.96 -10.20
CA SER A 326 -8.25 3.33 -11.53
C SER A 326 -7.93 4.28 -12.67
N ALA A 327 -7.14 3.81 -13.64
CA ALA A 327 -6.92 4.52 -14.90
C ALA A 327 -8.23 4.76 -15.67
N GLU A 328 -9.13 3.78 -15.72
CA GLU A 328 -10.45 3.92 -16.37
C GLU A 328 -11.31 4.99 -15.70
N ALA A 329 -11.36 5.01 -14.37
CA ALA A 329 -12.10 6.03 -13.63
C ALA A 329 -11.49 7.42 -13.82
N ARG A 330 -10.15 7.54 -13.84
CA ARG A 330 -9.46 8.80 -14.18
C ARG A 330 -9.78 9.23 -15.61
N LYS A 331 -9.86 8.29 -16.56
CA LYS A 331 -10.28 8.56 -17.94
C LYS A 331 -11.68 9.15 -17.97
N GLU A 332 -12.63 8.47 -17.35
CA GLU A 332 -14.03 8.85 -17.32
C GLU A 332 -14.19 10.24 -16.69
N PHE A 333 -13.59 10.45 -15.51
CA PHE A 333 -13.60 11.72 -14.82
C PHE A 333 -12.98 12.85 -15.67
N MET A 334 -11.76 12.67 -16.19
CA MET A 334 -11.07 13.71 -16.97
C MET A 334 -11.79 14.01 -18.29
N THR A 335 -12.49 13.03 -18.87
CA THR A 335 -13.33 13.24 -20.07
C THR A 335 -14.60 14.02 -19.72
N GLY A 336 -15.28 13.65 -18.64
CA GLY A 336 -16.53 14.27 -18.19
C GLY A 336 -16.37 15.59 -17.42
N LEU A 337 -15.13 15.95 -17.04
CA LEU A 337 -14.84 17.10 -16.20
C LEU A 337 -15.36 18.40 -16.83
N ASN A 338 -16.23 19.10 -16.09
CA ASN A 338 -16.74 20.41 -16.44
C ASN A 338 -16.55 21.37 -15.26
N VAL A 339 -15.46 22.13 -15.28
CA VAL A 339 -15.13 23.13 -14.25
C VAL A 339 -16.14 24.29 -14.22
N GLY A 340 -16.93 24.47 -15.29
CA GLY A 340 -18.05 25.41 -15.31
C GLY A 340 -19.31 24.94 -14.58
N ALA A 341 -19.35 23.67 -14.17
CA ALA A 341 -20.42 23.13 -13.35
C ALA A 341 -20.26 23.51 -11.87
N HIS A 342 -21.23 23.17 -11.04
CA HIS A 342 -21.20 23.49 -9.62
C HIS A 342 -19.97 22.85 -8.96
N SER A 343 -19.22 23.60 -8.14
CA SER A 343 -17.92 23.17 -7.60
C SER A 343 -17.98 21.84 -6.85
N THR A 344 -19.09 21.53 -6.19
CA THR A 344 -19.31 20.25 -5.49
C THR A 344 -19.27 19.01 -6.40
N GLN A 345 -19.45 19.17 -7.71
CA GLN A 345 -19.45 18.06 -8.68
C GLN A 345 -18.04 17.66 -9.13
N TRP A 346 -17.04 18.53 -8.97
CA TRP A 346 -15.70 18.27 -9.49
C TRP A 346 -14.58 18.54 -8.48
N ARG A 347 -14.77 19.47 -7.54
CA ARG A 347 -13.72 19.92 -6.60
C ARG A 347 -13.23 18.80 -5.68
N PRO A 348 -14.09 17.98 -5.03
CA PRO A 348 -13.61 16.86 -4.22
C PRO A 348 -12.83 15.82 -5.02
N HIS A 349 -13.22 15.59 -6.28
CA HIS A 349 -12.49 14.68 -7.17
C HIS A 349 -11.09 15.21 -7.49
N LEU A 350 -10.96 16.51 -7.79
CA LEU A 350 -9.65 17.11 -8.05
C LEU A 350 -8.76 17.15 -6.81
N TRP A 351 -9.30 17.40 -5.60
CA TRP A 351 -8.51 17.30 -4.37
C TRP A 351 -8.03 15.88 -4.11
N ALA A 352 -8.89 14.88 -4.31
CA ALA A 352 -8.49 13.48 -4.20
C ALA A 352 -7.44 13.10 -5.26
N LEU A 353 -7.57 13.62 -6.48
CA LEU A 353 -6.58 13.44 -7.53
C LEU A 353 -5.24 14.12 -7.19
N ASP A 354 -5.27 15.29 -6.55
CA ASP A 354 -4.07 16.02 -6.07
C ASP A 354 -3.22 15.19 -5.11
N GLU A 355 -3.87 14.45 -4.21
CA GLU A 355 -3.16 13.54 -3.32
C GLU A 355 -2.63 12.30 -4.05
N LEU A 356 -3.30 11.83 -5.11
CA LEU A 356 -2.91 10.63 -5.85
C LEU A 356 -1.81 10.88 -6.89
N VAL A 357 -1.72 12.08 -7.48
CA VAL A 357 -0.66 12.41 -8.46
C VAL A 357 0.74 12.47 -7.85
N ALA A 358 0.88 12.32 -6.53
CA ALA A 358 2.16 12.03 -5.90
C ALA A 358 2.74 10.66 -6.34
N ALA A 359 1.90 9.74 -6.83
CA ALA A 359 2.35 8.50 -7.45
C ALA A 359 2.67 8.72 -8.95
N ASP A 360 3.91 8.42 -9.36
CA ASP A 360 4.41 8.68 -10.73
C ASP A 360 3.51 8.09 -11.84
N ALA A 361 2.96 6.89 -11.64
CA ALA A 361 2.06 6.24 -12.60
C ALA A 361 0.74 7.00 -12.76
N VAL A 362 0.17 7.49 -11.64
CA VAL A 362 -1.02 8.34 -11.67
C VAL A 362 -0.70 9.69 -12.31
N ALA A 363 0.44 10.31 -11.95
CA ALA A 363 0.88 11.57 -12.55
C ALA A 363 1.04 11.47 -14.07
N ALA A 364 1.66 10.39 -14.55
CA ALA A 364 1.85 10.14 -15.98
C ALA A 364 0.51 9.95 -16.71
N ASP A 365 -0.40 9.14 -16.15
CA ASP A 365 -1.73 8.90 -16.70
C ASP A 365 -2.57 10.19 -16.74
N VAL A 366 -2.54 11.00 -15.67
CA VAL A 366 -3.23 12.30 -15.64
C VAL A 366 -2.60 13.27 -16.64
N ALA A 367 -1.27 13.33 -16.75
CA ALA A 367 -0.57 14.18 -17.71
C ALA A 367 -0.95 13.83 -19.16
N GLU A 368 -1.02 12.54 -19.49
CA GLU A 368 -1.47 12.07 -20.81
C GLU A 368 -2.90 12.54 -21.10
N ARG A 369 -3.82 12.36 -20.13
CA ARG A 369 -5.22 12.78 -20.24
C ARG A 369 -5.37 14.29 -20.40
N VAL A 370 -4.60 15.07 -19.64
CA VAL A 370 -4.55 16.54 -19.79
C VAL A 370 -4.06 16.89 -21.19
N ALA A 371 -2.99 16.26 -21.69
CA ALA A 371 -2.45 16.55 -23.02
C ALA A 371 -3.41 16.15 -24.15
N GLU A 372 -4.16 15.05 -24.01
CA GLU A 372 -5.26 14.70 -24.90
C GLU A 372 -6.34 15.78 -24.89
N ARG A 373 -6.78 16.20 -23.70
CA ARG A 373 -7.82 17.23 -23.54
C ARG A 373 -7.37 18.59 -24.03
N ALA A 374 -6.11 18.98 -23.82
CA ALA A 374 -5.57 20.25 -24.31
C ALA A 374 -5.58 20.32 -25.84
N ARG A 375 -5.33 19.20 -26.52
CA ARG A 375 -5.35 19.11 -27.98
C ARG A 375 -6.76 19.23 -28.57
N SER A 376 -7.77 18.69 -27.91
CA SER A 376 -9.17 18.77 -28.37
C SER A 376 -9.89 20.03 -27.88
N GLU A 377 -9.64 20.43 -26.65
CA GLU A 377 -10.38 21.42 -25.87
C GLU A 377 -9.45 22.26 -24.96
N ALA A 378 -8.57 23.07 -25.57
CA ALA A 378 -7.64 23.91 -24.80
C ALA A 378 -8.36 24.94 -23.90
N GLY A 379 -9.53 25.47 -24.29
CA GLY A 379 -10.30 26.42 -23.46
C GLY A 379 -10.73 25.85 -22.10
N PRO A 380 -11.45 24.71 -22.05
CA PRO A 380 -11.74 24.00 -20.81
C PRO A 380 -10.51 23.63 -19.98
N THR A 381 -9.40 23.27 -20.64
CA THR A 381 -8.15 22.93 -19.94
C THR A 381 -7.50 24.15 -19.29
N VAL A 382 -7.56 25.33 -19.92
CA VAL A 382 -7.14 26.60 -19.29
C VAL A 382 -8.01 26.95 -18.08
N ARG A 383 -9.33 26.73 -18.15
CA ARG A 383 -10.22 26.93 -16.99
C ARG A 383 -9.89 25.98 -15.84
N LEU A 384 -9.49 24.74 -16.14
CA LEU A 384 -9.01 23.80 -15.15
C LEU A 384 -7.73 24.32 -14.48
N LEU A 385 -6.76 24.82 -15.25
CA LEU A 385 -5.54 25.42 -14.69
C LEU A 385 -5.86 26.60 -13.76
N ALA A 386 -6.76 27.49 -14.18
CA ALA A 386 -7.20 28.61 -13.35
C ALA A 386 -7.89 28.15 -12.05
N ALA A 387 -8.75 27.12 -12.12
CA ALA A 387 -9.36 26.55 -10.92
C ALA A 387 -8.34 25.91 -9.97
N CYS A 388 -7.26 25.33 -10.49
CA CYS A 388 -6.16 24.80 -9.68
C CYS A 388 -5.30 25.93 -9.07
N GLN A 389 -5.17 27.06 -9.77
CA GLN A 389 -4.47 28.25 -9.27
C GLN A 389 -5.18 28.84 -8.05
N ASP A 390 -6.50 28.95 -8.12
CA ASP A 390 -7.37 29.52 -7.08
C ASP A 390 -7.49 28.65 -5.81
N ASP A 391 -7.13 27.37 -5.87
CA ASP A 391 -7.30 26.40 -4.79
C ASP A 391 -5.97 25.72 -4.41
N ALA A 392 -5.43 26.06 -3.24
CA ALA A 392 -4.15 25.53 -2.77
C ALA A 392 -4.13 23.99 -2.61
N LYS A 393 -5.28 23.32 -2.49
CA LYS A 393 -5.39 21.86 -2.41
C LYS A 393 -5.35 21.16 -3.78
N MET A 394 -5.10 21.89 -4.86
CA MET A 394 -4.99 21.36 -6.23
C MET A 394 -3.62 21.69 -6.86
N HIS A 395 -2.61 21.86 -6.02
CA HIS A 395 -1.31 22.34 -6.48
C HIS A 395 -0.59 21.33 -7.39
N GLN A 396 -0.56 20.04 -7.02
CA GLN A 396 0.12 19.01 -7.79
C GLN A 396 -0.60 18.73 -9.11
N VAL A 397 -1.93 18.62 -9.08
CA VAL A 397 -2.75 18.51 -10.30
C VAL A 397 -2.57 19.73 -11.18
N GLY A 398 -2.55 20.94 -10.61
CA GLY A 398 -2.27 22.16 -11.36
C GLY A 398 -0.91 22.15 -12.07
N ALA A 399 0.13 21.62 -11.42
CA ALA A 399 1.46 21.46 -12.03
C ALA A 399 1.42 20.46 -13.20
N VAL A 400 0.71 19.33 -13.04
CA VAL A 400 0.50 18.35 -14.12
C VAL A 400 -0.28 18.98 -15.28
N VAL A 401 -1.32 19.78 -14.99
CA VAL A 401 -2.12 20.49 -15.99
C VAL A 401 -1.27 21.50 -16.77
N ALA A 402 -0.49 22.31 -16.06
CA ALA A 402 0.42 23.30 -16.66
C ALA A 402 1.44 22.63 -17.60
N LYS A 403 2.03 21.51 -17.17
CA LYS A 403 2.98 20.72 -17.98
C LYS A 403 2.32 20.10 -19.22
N GLY A 404 1.10 19.59 -19.10
CA GLY A 404 0.35 19.06 -20.24
C GLY A 404 0.01 20.14 -21.27
N LEU A 405 -0.37 21.33 -20.81
CA LEU A 405 -0.63 22.50 -21.66
C LEU A 405 0.65 23.01 -22.34
N SER A 406 1.75 23.15 -21.60
CA SER A 406 3.03 23.60 -22.17
C SER A 406 3.54 22.64 -23.25
N GLY A 407 3.49 21.33 -23.00
CA GLY A 407 3.92 20.30 -23.95
C GLY A 407 3.07 20.22 -25.22
N THR A 408 1.83 20.72 -25.18
CA THR A 408 0.91 20.71 -26.33
C THR A 408 0.74 22.07 -27.00
N LEU A 409 1.38 23.11 -26.49
CA LEU A 409 1.17 24.51 -26.89
C LEU A 409 1.30 24.74 -28.41
N GLN A 410 2.27 24.10 -29.05
CA GLN A 410 2.50 24.22 -30.49
C GLN A 410 1.41 23.56 -31.34
N THR A 411 0.67 22.61 -30.76
CA THR A 411 -0.46 21.95 -31.43
C THR A 411 -1.78 22.72 -31.28
N ILE A 412 -1.83 23.70 -30.37
CA ILE A 412 -3.01 24.54 -30.14
C ILE A 412 -3.13 25.59 -31.26
N PRO A 413 -4.34 25.84 -31.79
CA PRO A 413 -4.57 26.89 -32.79
C PRO A 413 -4.06 28.25 -32.32
N ALA A 414 -3.46 29.03 -33.23
CA ALA A 414 -2.86 30.32 -32.93
C ALA A 414 -3.83 31.30 -32.23
N GLU A 415 -5.11 31.24 -32.59
CA GLU A 415 -6.18 32.07 -32.00
C GLU A 415 -6.38 31.86 -30.50
N MET A 416 -6.12 30.65 -29.99
CA MET A 416 -6.21 30.34 -28.56
C MET A 416 -4.85 30.31 -27.86
N ARG A 417 -3.75 30.20 -28.60
CA ARG A 417 -2.41 30.02 -28.04
C ARG A 417 -2.04 31.16 -27.08
N ALA A 418 -2.28 32.41 -27.45
CA ALA A 418 -2.01 33.57 -26.60
C ALA A 418 -2.77 33.50 -25.27
N HIS A 419 -4.00 32.97 -25.27
CA HIS A 419 -4.78 32.79 -24.04
C HIS A 419 -4.19 31.67 -23.15
N VAL A 420 -3.72 30.57 -23.76
CA VAL A 420 -3.04 29.48 -23.04
C VAL A 420 -1.71 29.95 -22.45
N GLU A 421 -0.90 30.68 -23.21
CA GLU A 421 0.37 31.26 -22.76
C GLU A 421 0.15 32.21 -21.58
N SER A 422 -0.89 33.05 -21.66
CA SER A 422 -1.26 33.95 -20.57
C SER A 422 -1.63 33.20 -19.29
N ALA A 423 -2.38 32.10 -19.39
CA ALA A 423 -2.74 31.26 -18.23
C ALA A 423 -1.53 30.51 -17.65
N LEU A 424 -0.65 29.99 -18.50
CA LEU A 424 0.60 29.35 -18.09
C LEU A 424 1.55 30.32 -17.40
N LEU A 425 1.64 31.56 -17.91
CA LEU A 425 2.40 32.62 -17.27
C LEU A 425 1.83 32.97 -15.89
N ALA A 426 0.51 33.09 -15.77
CA ALA A 426 -0.15 33.36 -14.48
C ALA A 426 0.13 32.25 -13.46
N TRP A 427 0.05 30.98 -13.87
CA TRP A 427 0.42 29.85 -13.03
C TRP A 427 1.89 29.92 -12.58
N ALA A 428 2.81 30.17 -13.51
CA ALA A 428 4.23 30.27 -13.23
C ALA A 428 4.56 31.42 -12.26
N LEU A 429 3.91 32.57 -12.40
CA LEU A 429 4.10 33.71 -11.51
C LEU A 429 3.71 33.39 -10.07
N ASP A 430 2.64 32.61 -9.86
CA ASP A 430 2.20 32.26 -8.51
C ASP A 430 3.06 31.17 -7.87
N ARG A 431 3.58 30.21 -8.67
CA ARG A 431 4.05 28.92 -8.15
C ARG A 431 5.49 28.56 -8.48
N GLU A 432 6.13 29.24 -9.43
CA GLU A 432 7.51 28.97 -9.84
C GLU A 432 8.46 30.04 -9.30
N ASP A 433 9.54 29.58 -8.68
CA ASP A 433 10.56 30.46 -8.10
C ASP A 433 11.86 30.48 -8.89
N ARG A 434 11.97 29.64 -9.95
CA ARG A 434 13.15 29.55 -10.81
C ARG A 434 12.88 30.20 -12.15
N TRP A 435 13.22 31.48 -12.23
CA TRP A 435 13.15 32.26 -13.46
C TRP A 435 14.54 32.53 -14.00
N ASP A 436 14.70 32.44 -15.31
CA ASP A 436 15.93 32.77 -16.01
C ASP A 436 15.67 33.73 -17.17
N VAL A 437 16.69 34.53 -17.49
CA VAL A 437 16.66 35.41 -18.67
C VAL A 437 17.96 35.20 -19.43
N ASP A 438 17.82 34.78 -20.69
CA ASP A 438 18.94 34.64 -21.61
C ASP A 438 19.26 36.02 -22.21
N PRO A 439 20.39 36.65 -21.85
CA PRO A 439 20.72 38.01 -22.27
C PRO A 439 21.16 38.08 -23.75
N GLU A 440 21.42 36.93 -24.39
CA GLU A 440 21.80 36.89 -25.81
C GLU A 440 20.57 36.77 -26.71
N THR A 441 19.50 36.15 -26.22
CA THR A 441 18.27 35.87 -26.99
C THR A 441 17.05 36.65 -26.49
N ASP A 442 17.21 37.48 -25.47
CA ASP A 442 16.13 38.25 -24.83
C ASP A 442 14.94 37.35 -24.45
N GLU A 443 15.26 36.13 -23.98
CA GLU A 443 14.28 35.06 -23.72
C GLU A 443 14.14 34.82 -22.23
N ILE A 444 12.91 34.92 -21.72
CA ILE A 444 12.56 34.52 -20.36
C ILE A 444 12.22 33.04 -20.34
N ARG A 445 12.86 32.28 -19.45
CA ARG A 445 12.65 30.85 -19.26
C ARG A 445 12.12 30.55 -17.86
N VAL A 446 11.03 29.78 -17.82
CA VAL A 446 10.47 29.24 -16.58
C VAL A 446 9.98 27.83 -16.84
N SER A 447 10.53 26.86 -16.12
CA SER A 447 10.24 25.44 -16.36
C SER A 447 10.48 25.09 -17.84
N ASP A 448 9.48 24.57 -18.56
CA ASP A 448 9.56 24.25 -20.00
C ASP A 448 9.12 25.42 -20.91
N LEU A 449 8.76 26.57 -20.34
CA LEU A 449 8.19 27.72 -21.06
C LEU A 449 9.26 28.73 -21.44
N ARG A 450 9.04 29.35 -22.60
CA ARG A 450 9.96 30.29 -23.24
C ARG A 450 9.15 31.45 -23.80
N TRP A 451 9.47 32.66 -23.37
CA TRP A 451 8.86 33.89 -23.89
C TRP A 451 9.93 34.84 -24.37
N GLN A 452 9.68 35.52 -25.49
CA GLN A 452 10.46 36.70 -25.85
C GLN A 452 10.00 37.86 -24.97
N LEU A 453 10.96 38.72 -24.56
CA LEU A 453 10.66 39.92 -23.79
C LEU A 453 9.55 40.76 -24.46
N ASP A 454 9.58 40.90 -25.79
CA ASP A 454 8.63 41.72 -26.54
C ASP A 454 7.19 41.15 -26.61
N ASP A 455 6.99 39.86 -26.31
CA ASP A 455 5.68 39.20 -26.37
C ASP A 455 4.87 39.37 -25.07
N LEU A 456 5.48 39.93 -24.02
CA LEU A 456 4.85 40.13 -22.73
C LEU A 456 3.96 41.38 -22.70
N ALA A 457 2.73 41.19 -22.23
CA ALA A 457 1.81 42.29 -22.01
C ALA A 457 2.37 43.28 -20.97
N ALA A 458 2.18 44.58 -21.23
CA ALA A 458 2.75 45.69 -20.46
C ALA A 458 2.47 45.59 -18.95
N ASP A 459 1.31 45.05 -18.58
CA ASP A 459 0.81 44.89 -17.21
C ASP A 459 1.45 43.72 -16.45
N ARG A 460 2.10 42.76 -17.13
CA ARG A 460 2.77 41.60 -16.51
C ARG A 460 4.22 41.84 -16.15
N TRP A 461 4.84 42.88 -16.70
CA TRP A 461 6.24 43.22 -16.45
C TRP A 461 6.62 43.38 -14.98
N PRO A 462 5.85 44.08 -14.12
CA PRO A 462 6.24 44.26 -12.73
C PRO A 462 6.38 42.93 -11.98
N GLU A 463 5.48 41.97 -12.23
CA GLU A 463 5.47 40.65 -11.60
C GLU A 463 6.65 39.79 -12.09
N VAL A 464 6.90 39.79 -13.40
CA VAL A 464 8.02 39.05 -14.02
C VAL A 464 9.37 39.60 -13.57
N ILE A 465 9.55 40.93 -13.58
CA ILE A 465 10.79 41.57 -13.13
C ILE A 465 11.07 41.22 -11.66
N TRP A 466 10.04 41.24 -10.82
CA TRP A 466 10.17 40.85 -9.42
C TRP A 466 10.68 39.41 -9.28
N LYS A 467 10.07 38.44 -9.98
CA LYS A 467 10.47 37.03 -9.94
C LYS A 467 11.89 36.76 -10.47
N VAL A 468 12.27 37.43 -11.56
CA VAL A 468 13.63 37.34 -12.11
C VAL A 468 14.64 37.94 -11.12
N ALA A 469 14.34 39.11 -10.54
CA ALA A 469 15.22 39.75 -9.57
C ALA A 469 15.42 38.89 -8.31
N THR A 470 14.36 38.27 -7.77
CA THR A 470 14.48 37.35 -6.63
C THR A 470 15.27 36.09 -6.97
N SER A 471 15.11 35.56 -8.18
CA SER A 471 15.87 34.38 -8.65
C SER A 471 17.37 34.70 -8.77
N LEU A 472 17.70 35.88 -9.31
CA LEU A 472 19.09 36.35 -9.43
C LEU A 472 19.72 36.62 -8.06
N ASP A 473 18.99 37.23 -7.13
CA ASP A 473 19.48 37.45 -5.77
C ASP A 473 19.77 36.12 -5.06
N ALA A 474 18.86 35.13 -5.14
CA ALA A 474 19.06 33.80 -4.58
C ALA A 474 20.34 33.13 -5.12
N ARG A 475 20.54 33.14 -6.45
CA ARG A 475 21.76 32.61 -7.10
C ARG A 475 23.03 33.36 -6.67
N LEU A 476 22.95 34.68 -6.49
CA LEU A 476 24.07 35.49 -5.99
C LEU A 476 24.42 35.18 -4.53
N GLN A 477 23.45 34.80 -3.70
CA GLN A 477 23.70 34.37 -2.32
C GLN A 477 24.32 32.97 -2.28
N GLU A 478 23.79 32.00 -3.04
CA GLU A 478 24.38 30.66 -3.17
C GLU A 478 25.84 30.73 -3.65
N GLY A 479 26.12 31.57 -4.66
CA GLY A 479 27.50 31.77 -5.15
C GLY A 479 28.45 32.45 -4.14
N LYS A 480 27.94 33.21 -3.16
CA LYS A 480 28.75 33.78 -2.07
C LYS A 480 29.10 32.75 -1.01
N GLU A 481 28.21 31.80 -0.73
CA GLU A 481 28.48 30.70 0.20
C GLU A 481 29.52 29.73 -0.37
N ASP A 482 29.43 29.41 -1.68
CA ASP A 482 30.43 28.59 -2.37
C ASP A 482 31.80 29.28 -2.49
N ALA A 483 31.84 30.59 -2.72
CA ALA A 483 33.09 31.36 -2.71
C ALA A 483 33.68 31.51 -1.28
N GLY A 484 32.83 31.51 -0.25
CA GLY A 484 33.24 31.54 1.15
C GLY A 484 33.93 30.26 1.62
N GLY A 485 33.53 29.10 1.09
CA GLY A 485 34.19 27.80 1.35
C GLY A 485 35.53 27.61 0.64
N LEU A 486 35.79 28.35 -0.43
CA LEU A 486 37.08 28.37 -1.15
C LEU A 486 38.10 29.39 -0.59
N LEU A 487 37.65 30.27 0.32
CA LEU A 487 38.46 31.32 0.96
C LEU A 487 38.62 31.13 2.49
N ALA A 488 38.11 30.02 3.04
CA ALA A 488 38.36 29.53 4.40
C ALA A 488 39.31 28.33 4.35
#